data_AF-A0A9Q1ME61-F1
#
_entry.id   AF-A0A9Q1ME61-F1
#
_cell.length_a   1.000
_cell.length_b   1.000
_cell.length_c   1.000
_cell.angle_alpha   90.00
_cell.angle_beta   90.00
_cell.angle_gamma   90.00
#
_symmetry.space_group_name_H-M   'P 1'
#
loop_
_entity.id
_entity.type
_entity.pdbx_description
1 polymer ?
#
loop_
_entity_poly.entity_id
_entity_poly.type
_entity_poly.pdbx_seq_one_letter_code
_entity_poly.pdbx_strand_id
1 'polypeptide(L)'
;MEGGDCPVRRWEDLDSDILVKILQSFDPFELTSGLGQVCLCVANCLNLSCGNILTLIFHYNLYVSDNQLTYTAERCRRLKRLVMPAWNRINEIAICRAIRLWEDLESLTMPNIEDDLPYVMEEIGRSCKNFAELKIMGPCDMVFSSTLVAFLPNLKVVSVRCTVLSKPALVIILEGLNFLEVLNLSHCLITEDPPPAPTKILTKLDDSILEKASRLREFITCMSDSCIMCQRTRDDEGRAQVV
;
A
#
# COMPACT_ATOMS: atom_id res chain seq x y z
N MET A 1 52.11 -0.91 29.41
CA MET A 1 51.23 -0.69 28.26
C MET A 1 50.79 -2.05 27.77
N GLU A 2 49.58 -2.47 28.12
CA GLU A 2 48.85 -3.52 27.38
C GLU A 2 47.39 -3.08 27.40
N GLY A 3 46.99 -2.38 26.34
CA GLY A 3 45.59 -2.07 26.07
C GLY A 3 44.94 -3.35 25.56
N GLY A 4 44.22 -4.04 26.44
CA GLY A 4 43.36 -5.15 26.07
C GLY A 4 42.25 -4.63 25.18
N ASP A 5 42.33 -4.93 23.88
CA ASP A 5 41.30 -4.65 22.90
C ASP A 5 40.05 -5.46 23.30
N CYS A 6 39.03 -4.79 23.82
CA CYS A 6 37.77 -5.44 24.15
C CYS A 6 37.09 -5.78 22.82
N PRO A 7 36.86 -7.06 22.49
CA PRO A 7 36.25 -7.41 21.22
C PRO A 7 34.87 -6.75 21.17
N VAL A 8 34.69 -5.84 20.21
CA VAL A 8 33.42 -5.17 19.95
C VAL A 8 32.43 -6.25 19.56
N ARG A 9 31.61 -6.70 20.51
CA ARG A 9 30.55 -7.68 20.27
C ARG A 9 29.51 -7.06 19.37
N ARG A 10 29.26 -7.69 18.22
CA ARG A 10 28.25 -7.21 17.27
C ARG A 10 26.89 -7.73 17.71
N TRP A 11 25.85 -6.95 17.45
CA TRP A 11 24.47 -7.37 17.67
C TRP A 11 24.11 -8.62 16.86
N GLU A 12 24.80 -8.84 15.74
CA GLU A 12 24.68 -10.01 14.86
C GLU A 12 25.08 -11.32 15.56
N ASP A 13 25.90 -11.24 16.61
CA ASP A 13 26.37 -12.40 17.39
C ASP A 13 25.47 -12.68 18.61
N LEU A 14 24.44 -11.87 18.84
CA LEU A 14 23.55 -11.99 19.99
C LEU A 14 22.50 -13.06 19.74
N ASP A 15 22.26 -13.91 20.75
CA ASP A 15 21.26 -14.97 20.68
C ASP A 15 19.87 -14.42 20.33
N SER A 16 19.19 -15.17 19.47
CA SER A 16 17.88 -14.81 18.92
C SER A 16 16.83 -14.53 19.97
N ASP A 17 16.80 -15.34 21.03
CA ASP A 17 15.77 -15.25 22.08
C ASP A 17 16.03 -14.07 23.01
N ILE A 18 17.30 -13.70 23.17
CA ILE A 18 17.72 -12.51 23.93
C ILE A 18 17.35 -11.25 23.16
N LEU A 19 17.60 -11.23 21.84
CA LEU A 19 17.20 -10.14 20.96
C LEU A 19 15.69 -9.89 20.98
N VAL A 20 14.88 -10.95 20.87
CA VAL A 20 13.42 -10.84 20.92
C VAL A 20 12.95 -10.22 22.24
N LYS A 21 13.50 -10.67 23.37
CA LYS A 21 13.15 -10.12 24.69
C LYS A 21 13.54 -8.65 24.83
N ILE A 22 14.68 -8.24 24.27
CA ILE A 22 15.10 -6.84 24.24
C ILE A 22 14.14 -6.02 23.38
N LEU A 23 13.79 -6.49 22.18
CA LEU A 23 12.87 -5.77 21.29
C LEU A 23 11.45 -5.65 21.87
N GLN A 24 10.97 -6.69 22.57
CA GLN A 24 9.70 -6.67 23.29
C GLN A 24 9.69 -5.73 24.51
N SER A 25 10.86 -5.30 24.98
CA SER A 25 10.96 -4.40 26.13
C SER A 25 10.86 -2.91 25.78
N PHE A 26 10.89 -2.55 24.50
CA PHE A 26 10.76 -1.17 24.04
C PHE A 26 9.32 -0.82 23.65
N ASP A 27 8.92 0.42 23.90
CA ASP A 27 7.68 0.98 23.38
C ASP A 27 7.79 1.14 21.84
N PRO A 28 6.71 0.90 21.05
CA PRO A 28 6.66 1.26 19.63
C PRO A 28 7.19 2.66 19.27
N PHE A 29 7.02 3.66 20.14
CA PHE A 29 7.56 5.01 19.96
C PHE A 29 9.07 5.11 20.21
N GLU A 30 9.61 4.32 21.14
CA GLU A 30 11.05 4.23 21.40
C GLU A 30 11.77 3.51 20.25
N LEU A 31 11.15 2.45 19.72
CA LEU A 31 11.63 1.70 18.55
C LEU A 31 11.72 2.56 17.28
N THR A 32 10.83 3.55 17.14
CA THR A 32 10.70 4.39 15.93
C THR A 32 11.45 5.72 16.01
N SER A 33 11.70 6.26 17.20
CA SER A 33 12.46 7.51 17.39
C SER A 33 13.98 7.32 17.26
N GLY A 34 14.49 6.10 17.46
CA GLY A 34 15.87 5.74 17.18
C GLY A 34 16.07 5.33 15.72
N LEU A 35 16.49 6.26 14.84
CA LEU A 35 16.79 5.97 13.42
C LEU A 35 17.77 4.80 13.18
N GLY A 36 18.62 4.47 14.17
CA GLY A 36 19.50 3.29 14.13
C GLY A 36 18.84 1.99 14.61
N GLN A 37 17.81 2.06 15.44
CA GLN A 37 17.15 0.90 16.04
C GLN A 37 16.13 0.27 15.08
N VAL A 38 15.44 1.05 14.23
CA VAL A 38 14.54 0.47 13.21
C VAL A 38 15.30 -0.45 12.24
N CYS A 39 16.48 -0.04 11.76
CA CYS A 39 17.36 -0.90 10.95
C CYS A 39 17.71 -2.19 11.68
N LEU A 40 18.05 -2.08 12.97
CA LEU A 40 18.42 -3.21 13.80
C LEU A 40 17.22 -4.14 14.05
N CYS A 41 16.04 -3.60 14.31
CA CYS A 41 14.82 -4.36 14.53
C CYS A 41 14.37 -5.09 13.27
N VAL A 42 14.36 -4.39 12.13
CA VAL A 42 14.04 -4.99 10.84
C VAL A 42 15.08 -6.06 10.52
N ALA A 43 16.39 -5.76 10.58
CA ALA A 43 17.45 -6.75 10.35
C ALA A 43 17.36 -7.96 11.28
N ASN A 44 17.08 -7.76 12.56
CA ASN A 44 16.98 -8.85 13.53
C ASN A 44 15.71 -9.68 13.32
N CYS A 45 14.52 -9.07 13.21
CA CYS A 45 13.28 -9.79 12.90
C CYS A 45 13.40 -10.60 11.60
N LEU A 46 14.07 -10.05 10.58
CA LEU A 46 14.37 -10.73 9.33
C LEU A 46 15.29 -11.94 9.53
N ASN A 47 16.40 -11.77 10.27
CA ASN A 47 17.33 -12.85 10.57
C ASN A 47 16.66 -13.97 11.38
N LEU A 48 15.89 -13.60 12.40
CA LEU A 48 15.15 -14.51 13.28
C LEU A 48 14.12 -15.35 12.53
N SER A 49 13.50 -14.78 11.50
CA SER A 49 12.49 -15.47 10.70
C SER A 49 13.07 -16.52 9.74
N CYS A 50 14.40 -16.59 9.61
CA CYS A 50 15.09 -17.42 8.63
C CYS A 50 14.55 -17.27 7.20
N GLY A 51 14.12 -16.07 6.82
CA GLY A 51 13.56 -15.78 5.49
C GLY A 51 12.13 -16.31 5.27
N ASN A 52 11.41 -16.69 6.33
CA ASN A 52 10.04 -17.21 6.24
C ASN A 52 8.96 -16.14 6.48
N ILE A 53 9.32 -14.85 6.48
CA ILE A 53 8.33 -13.77 6.57
C ILE A 53 7.50 -13.74 5.29
N LEU A 54 6.20 -14.00 5.46
CA LEU A 54 5.21 -13.94 4.38
C LEU A 54 4.40 -12.64 4.40
N THR A 55 4.38 -11.93 5.54
CA THR A 55 3.63 -10.68 5.70
C THR A 55 4.48 -9.65 6.42
N LEU A 56 4.55 -8.46 5.83
CA LEU A 56 5.26 -7.32 6.40
C LEU A 56 4.35 -6.10 6.40
N ILE A 57 4.20 -5.47 7.56
CA ILE A 57 3.34 -4.32 7.74
C ILE A 57 4.19 -3.19 8.32
N PHE A 58 4.46 -2.19 7.50
CA PHE A 58 5.07 -0.97 7.96
C PHE A 58 4.01 -0.04 8.56
N HIS A 59 4.36 0.58 9.68
CA HIS A 59 3.54 1.65 10.22
C HIS A 59 3.63 2.87 9.31
N TYR A 60 2.53 3.60 9.11
CA TYR A 60 2.49 4.75 8.19
C TYR A 60 3.51 5.84 8.57
N ASN A 61 3.72 6.08 9.87
CA ASN A 61 4.71 7.05 10.37
C ASN A 61 6.16 6.54 10.35
N LEU A 62 6.41 5.33 9.86
CA LEU A 62 7.77 4.81 9.79
C LEU A 62 8.48 5.39 8.57
N TYR A 63 9.61 6.06 8.80
CA TYR A 63 10.45 6.56 7.72
C TYR A 63 11.42 5.47 7.26
N VAL A 64 11.13 4.89 6.10
CA VAL A 64 11.99 3.89 5.44
C VAL A 64 12.72 4.55 4.28
N SER A 65 14.03 4.34 4.21
CA SER A 65 14.90 4.77 3.11
C SER A 65 15.03 3.69 2.03
N ASP A 66 15.52 4.07 0.85
CA ASP A 66 15.82 3.16 -0.27
C ASP A 66 16.67 1.95 0.16
N ASN A 67 17.71 2.20 0.96
CA ASN A 67 18.62 1.15 1.44
C ASN A 67 17.90 0.18 2.38
N GLN A 68 17.04 0.69 3.25
CA GLN A 68 16.25 -0.14 4.17
C GLN A 68 15.21 -0.98 3.42
N LEU A 69 14.53 -0.39 2.42
CA LEU A 69 13.57 -1.13 1.59
C LEU A 69 14.27 -2.24 0.81
N THR A 70 15.39 -1.91 0.16
CA THR A 70 16.18 -2.86 -0.64
C THR A 70 16.70 -4.00 0.23
N TYR A 71 17.29 -3.68 1.38
CA TYR A 71 17.75 -4.69 2.34
C TYR A 71 16.61 -5.61 2.79
N THR A 72 15.45 -5.03 3.10
CA THR A 72 14.27 -5.81 3.49
C THR A 72 13.83 -6.75 2.38
N ALA A 73 13.83 -6.28 1.14
CA ALA A 73 13.46 -7.09 -0.02
C ALA A 73 14.43 -8.27 -0.25
N GLU A 74 15.73 -8.03 -0.09
CA GLU A 74 16.76 -9.08 -0.19
C GLU A 74 16.60 -10.17 0.87
N ARG A 75 16.09 -9.84 2.06
CA ARG A 75 15.89 -10.81 3.16
C ARG A 75 14.50 -11.46 3.16
N CYS A 76 13.48 -10.80 2.62
CA CYS A 76 12.09 -11.28 2.55
C CYS A 76 11.66 -11.69 1.14
N ARG A 77 12.40 -12.57 0.47
CA ARG A 77 12.09 -12.91 -0.94
C ARG A 77 10.75 -13.62 -1.15
N ARG A 78 10.25 -14.31 -0.12
CA ARG A 78 8.99 -15.07 -0.15
C ARG A 78 7.79 -14.27 0.34
N LEU A 79 7.91 -12.94 0.38
CA LEU A 79 6.87 -12.07 0.89
C LEU A 79 5.62 -12.16 0.03
N LYS A 80 4.47 -12.44 0.66
CA LYS A 80 3.17 -12.52 0.00
C LYS A 80 2.32 -11.27 0.22
N ARG A 81 2.46 -10.62 1.37
CA ARG A 81 1.68 -9.43 1.72
C ARG A 81 2.54 -8.31 2.25
N LEU A 82 2.37 -7.12 1.68
CA LEU A 82 3.08 -5.92 2.10
C LEU A 82 2.11 -4.77 2.36
N VAL A 83 2.30 -4.09 3.48
CA VAL A 83 1.75 -2.74 3.73
C VAL A 83 2.92 -1.78 3.78
N MET A 84 3.00 -0.87 2.82
CA MET A 84 4.10 0.09 2.69
C MET A 84 3.96 1.26 3.67
N PRO A 85 5.09 1.86 4.10
CA PRO A 85 5.10 3.12 4.81
C PRO A 85 4.76 4.27 3.85
N ALA A 86 4.77 5.51 4.36
CA ALA A 86 4.78 6.68 3.48
C ALA A 86 5.98 6.64 2.50
N TRP A 87 5.75 7.03 1.24
CA TRP A 87 6.74 6.97 0.16
C TRP A 87 7.64 8.19 0.03
N ASN A 88 7.48 9.18 0.91
CA ASN A 88 8.20 10.45 0.86
C ASN A 88 9.74 10.37 0.95
N ARG A 89 10.33 9.19 1.18
CA ARG A 89 11.78 8.98 1.24
C ARG A 89 12.27 7.79 0.41
N ILE A 90 11.42 7.24 -0.45
CA ILE A 90 11.74 6.08 -1.27
C ILE A 90 11.58 6.48 -2.74
N ASN A 91 12.64 6.32 -3.53
CA ASN A 91 12.59 6.58 -4.96
C ASN A 91 11.99 5.39 -5.73
N GLU A 92 11.47 5.67 -6.92
CA GLU A 92 10.83 4.72 -7.82
C GLU A 92 11.77 3.58 -8.24
N ILE A 93 13.07 3.87 -8.38
CA ILE A 93 14.09 2.87 -8.75
C ILE A 93 14.25 1.82 -7.64
N ALA A 94 14.28 2.25 -6.38
CA ALA A 94 14.39 1.39 -5.21
C ALA A 94 13.14 0.54 -5.02
N ILE A 95 11.96 1.12 -5.26
CA ILE A 95 10.68 0.40 -5.28
C ILE A 95 10.69 -0.69 -6.34
N CYS A 96 11.02 -0.34 -7.58
CA CYS A 96 11.12 -1.31 -8.67
C CYS A 96 12.14 -2.42 -8.38
N ARG A 97 13.30 -2.08 -7.80
CA ARG A 97 14.29 -3.07 -7.39
C ARG A 97 13.76 -4.01 -6.30
N ALA A 98 13.02 -3.50 -5.32
CA ALA A 98 12.42 -4.31 -4.27
C ALA A 98 11.34 -5.25 -4.82
N ILE A 99 10.46 -4.75 -5.70
CA ILE A 99 9.38 -5.53 -6.34
C ILE A 99 9.94 -6.71 -7.13
N ARG A 100 11.04 -6.52 -7.87
CA ARG A 100 11.74 -7.61 -8.59
C ARG A 100 12.17 -8.77 -7.69
N LEU A 101 12.35 -8.53 -6.39
CA LEU A 101 12.76 -9.57 -5.43
C LEU A 101 11.58 -10.28 -4.75
N TRP A 102 10.37 -9.71 -4.84
CA TRP A 102 9.15 -10.23 -4.24
C TRP A 102 8.25 -10.93 -5.27
N GLU A 103 8.80 -11.96 -5.93
CA GLU A 103 8.11 -12.72 -6.99
C GLU A 103 6.82 -13.40 -6.49
N ASP A 104 6.77 -13.72 -5.19
CA ASP A 104 5.63 -14.37 -4.50
C ASP A 104 4.58 -13.36 -3.99
N LEU A 105 4.71 -12.06 -4.28
CA LEU A 105 3.80 -11.05 -3.75
C LEU A 105 2.38 -11.23 -4.31
N GLU A 106 1.41 -11.32 -3.41
CA GLU A 106 -0.01 -11.51 -3.69
C GLU A 106 -0.82 -10.25 -3.37
N SER A 107 -0.42 -9.49 -2.33
CA SER A 107 -1.20 -8.40 -1.77
C SER A 107 -0.34 -7.19 -1.39
N LEU A 108 -0.73 -6.00 -1.85
CA LEU A 108 -0.04 -4.74 -1.57
C LEU A 108 -1.02 -3.67 -1.11
N THR A 109 -0.69 -3.03 0.02
CA THR A 109 -1.31 -1.77 0.44
C THR A 109 -0.26 -0.68 0.40
N MET A 110 -0.57 0.40 -0.30
CA MET A 110 0.40 1.48 -0.51
C MET A 110 -0.26 2.88 -0.59
N PRO A 111 0.49 3.97 -0.33
CA PRO A 111 0.00 5.33 -0.55
C PRO A 111 -0.24 5.63 -2.04
N ASN A 112 -0.45 6.90 -2.42
CA ASN A 112 -0.45 7.35 -3.81
C ASN A 112 0.95 7.76 -4.28
N ILE A 113 1.33 7.39 -5.51
CA ILE A 113 2.67 7.64 -6.09
C ILE A 113 2.62 8.66 -7.23
N GLU A 114 1.48 9.31 -7.46
CA GLU A 114 1.29 10.31 -8.52
C GLU A 114 1.96 9.88 -9.84
N ASP A 115 3.03 10.56 -10.24
CA ASP A 115 3.71 10.37 -11.53
C ASP A 115 4.37 8.98 -11.70
N ASP A 116 4.75 8.30 -10.60
CA ASP A 116 5.46 7.02 -10.65
C ASP A 116 4.53 5.81 -10.78
N LEU A 117 3.21 6.02 -10.70
CA LEU A 117 2.22 4.97 -10.72
C LEU A 117 2.36 4.01 -11.91
N PRO A 118 2.50 4.48 -13.18
CA PRO A 118 2.58 3.57 -14.32
C PRO A 118 3.79 2.64 -14.25
N TYR A 119 4.94 3.17 -13.86
CA TYR A 119 6.20 2.41 -13.79
C TYR A 119 6.15 1.34 -12.71
N VAL A 120 5.63 1.69 -11.53
CA VAL A 120 5.50 0.73 -10.43
C VAL A 120 4.48 -0.36 -10.76
N MET A 121 3.33 -0.01 -11.35
CA MET A 121 2.31 -0.99 -11.73
C MET A 121 2.81 -1.94 -12.84
N GLU A 122 3.53 -1.41 -13.83
CA GLU A 122 4.17 -2.22 -14.87
C GLU A 122 5.18 -3.21 -14.25
N GLU A 123 5.99 -2.76 -13.30
CA GLU A 123 6.99 -3.61 -12.66
C GLU A 123 6.34 -4.70 -11.78
N ILE A 124 5.25 -4.40 -11.06
CA ILE A 124 4.46 -5.40 -10.32
C ILE A 124 3.91 -6.45 -11.29
N GLY A 125 3.26 -6.00 -12.37
CA GLY A 125 2.67 -6.92 -13.36
C GLY A 125 3.71 -7.82 -14.04
N ARG A 126 4.94 -7.33 -14.20
CA ARG A 126 6.07 -8.09 -14.76
C ARG A 126 6.67 -9.09 -13.76
N SER A 127 6.82 -8.69 -12.50
CA SER A 127 7.62 -9.44 -11.50
C SER A 127 6.79 -10.36 -10.60
N CYS A 128 5.56 -9.97 -10.23
CA CYS A 128 4.76 -10.64 -9.21
C CYS A 128 3.62 -11.45 -9.85
N LYS A 129 3.88 -12.72 -10.19
CA LYS A 129 2.93 -13.55 -10.97
C LYS A 129 1.64 -13.92 -10.23
N ASN A 130 1.68 -13.90 -8.90
CA ASN A 130 0.54 -14.24 -8.04
C ASN A 130 -0.20 -13.00 -7.53
N PHE A 131 0.16 -11.81 -8.01
CA PHE A 131 -0.40 -10.56 -7.53
C PHE A 131 -1.89 -10.46 -7.84
N ALA A 132 -2.70 -10.24 -6.80
CA ALA A 132 -4.16 -10.30 -6.90
C ALA A 132 -4.88 -9.22 -6.09
N GLU A 133 -4.23 -8.62 -5.08
CA GLU A 133 -4.88 -7.66 -4.19
C GLU A 133 -4.13 -6.34 -4.12
N LEU A 134 -4.83 -5.25 -4.38
CA LEU A 134 -4.28 -3.91 -4.32
C LEU A 134 -5.18 -2.98 -3.51
N LYS A 135 -4.58 -2.30 -2.54
CA LYS A 135 -5.18 -1.15 -1.87
C LYS A 135 -4.30 0.07 -2.05
N ILE A 136 -4.86 1.13 -2.63
CA ILE A 136 -4.16 2.40 -2.81
C ILE A 136 -4.97 3.52 -2.16
N MET A 137 -4.27 4.38 -1.43
CA MET A 137 -4.84 5.60 -0.86
C MET A 137 -4.42 6.79 -1.71
N GLY A 138 -5.26 7.20 -2.66
CA GLY A 138 -4.97 8.30 -3.60
C GLY A 138 -6.14 8.58 -4.54
N PRO A 139 -6.17 9.75 -5.21
CA PRO A 139 -7.16 10.01 -6.24
C PRO A 139 -7.23 8.88 -7.28
N CYS A 140 -8.43 8.42 -7.57
CA CYS A 140 -8.69 7.39 -8.57
C CYS A 140 -9.28 8.06 -9.81
N ASP A 141 -8.41 8.46 -10.73
CA ASP A 141 -8.77 9.08 -12.00
C ASP A 141 -8.70 8.08 -13.16
N MET A 142 -8.93 8.57 -14.38
CA MET A 142 -8.90 7.72 -15.57
C MET A 142 -7.51 7.16 -15.86
N VAL A 143 -6.45 7.91 -15.53
CA VAL A 143 -5.05 7.46 -15.73
C VAL A 143 -4.79 6.29 -14.81
N PHE A 144 -5.09 6.43 -13.52
CA PHE A 144 -5.00 5.37 -12.52
C PHE A 144 -5.73 4.11 -12.97
N SER A 145 -7.01 4.22 -13.33
CA SER A 145 -7.81 3.05 -13.74
C SER A 145 -7.28 2.40 -15.01
N SER A 146 -6.86 3.19 -16.01
CA SER A 146 -6.30 2.66 -17.25
C SER A 146 -4.97 1.95 -17.02
N THR A 147 -4.13 2.49 -16.13
CA THR A 147 -2.86 1.88 -15.70
C THR A 147 -3.11 0.53 -15.04
N LEU A 148 -4.09 0.41 -14.14
CA LEU A 148 -4.43 -0.87 -13.52
C LEU A 148 -4.89 -1.90 -14.55
N VAL A 149 -5.76 -1.51 -15.48
CA VAL A 149 -6.25 -2.42 -16.53
C VAL A 149 -5.12 -2.86 -17.47
N ALA A 150 -4.19 -1.95 -17.80
CA ALA A 150 -3.09 -2.24 -18.70
C ALA A 150 -2.05 -3.21 -18.08
N PHE A 151 -1.68 -3.01 -16.82
CA PHE A 151 -0.55 -3.72 -16.22
C PHE A 151 -0.95 -4.80 -15.21
N LEU A 152 -2.14 -4.69 -14.61
CA LEU A 152 -2.63 -5.60 -13.57
C LEU A 152 -4.03 -6.17 -13.89
N PRO A 153 -4.25 -6.74 -15.10
CA PRO A 153 -5.59 -7.17 -15.55
C PRO A 153 -6.19 -8.33 -14.74
N ASN A 154 -5.36 -9.07 -13.99
CA ASN A 154 -5.75 -10.24 -13.21
C ASN A 154 -6.09 -9.93 -11.74
N LEU A 155 -6.17 -8.64 -11.37
CA LEU A 155 -6.56 -8.24 -10.02
C LEU A 155 -7.92 -8.81 -9.63
N LYS A 156 -7.98 -9.34 -8.41
CA LYS A 156 -9.19 -9.89 -7.79
C LYS A 156 -9.79 -8.97 -6.75
N VAL A 157 -8.95 -8.22 -6.04
CA VAL A 157 -9.38 -7.30 -4.99
C VAL A 157 -8.78 -5.93 -5.23
N VAL A 158 -9.63 -4.92 -5.34
CA VAL A 158 -9.21 -3.51 -5.42
C VAL A 158 -9.91 -2.72 -4.33
N SER A 159 -9.14 -1.94 -3.58
CA SER A 159 -9.66 -0.96 -2.64
C SER A 159 -9.05 0.42 -2.88
N VAL A 160 -9.92 1.37 -3.17
CA VAL A 160 -9.59 2.81 -3.27
C VAL A 160 -10.41 3.60 -2.25
N ARG A 161 -10.65 3.00 -1.07
CA ARG A 161 -11.46 3.59 0.00
C ARG A 161 -10.89 4.96 0.43
N CYS A 162 -11.79 5.88 0.80
CA CYS A 162 -11.48 7.24 1.25
C CYS A 162 -10.76 8.11 0.19
N THR A 163 -11.12 7.97 -1.09
CA THR A 163 -10.50 8.73 -2.17
C THR A 163 -11.54 9.49 -2.99
N VAL A 164 -11.08 10.46 -3.79
CA VAL A 164 -11.88 11.03 -4.88
C VAL A 164 -11.82 10.04 -6.05
N LEU A 165 -12.98 9.64 -6.56
CA LEU A 165 -13.11 8.68 -7.65
C LEU A 165 -13.94 9.29 -8.78
N SER A 166 -13.40 9.39 -9.99
CA SER A 166 -14.24 9.83 -11.10
C SER A 166 -15.13 8.69 -11.60
N LYS A 167 -16.35 9.01 -12.02
CA LYS A 167 -17.29 8.05 -12.62
C LYS A 167 -16.70 7.35 -13.85
N PRO A 168 -16.01 8.04 -14.78
CA PRO A 168 -15.32 7.37 -15.88
C PRO A 168 -14.25 6.37 -15.41
N ALA A 169 -13.49 6.72 -14.37
CA ALA A 169 -12.48 5.83 -13.79
C ALA A 169 -13.10 4.55 -13.21
N LEU A 170 -14.25 4.67 -12.55
CA LEU A 170 -15.00 3.52 -12.04
C LEU A 170 -15.48 2.60 -13.18
N VAL A 171 -15.99 3.16 -14.27
CA VAL A 171 -16.40 2.38 -15.44
C VAL A 171 -15.22 1.61 -16.03
N ILE A 172 -14.06 2.25 -16.19
CA ILE A 172 -12.83 1.59 -16.69
C ILE A 172 -12.45 0.40 -15.81
N ILE A 173 -12.50 0.54 -14.47
CA ILE A 173 -12.20 -0.56 -13.55
C ILE A 173 -13.19 -1.72 -13.72
N LEU A 174 -14.49 -1.42 -13.74
CA LEU A 174 -15.54 -2.44 -13.81
C LEU A 174 -15.54 -3.21 -15.13
N GLU A 175 -15.19 -2.55 -16.24
CA GLU A 175 -15.14 -3.16 -17.57
C GLU A 175 -13.79 -3.81 -17.89
N GLY A 176 -12.68 -3.24 -17.41
CA GLY A 176 -11.34 -3.70 -17.78
C GLY A 176 -10.78 -4.81 -16.89
N LEU A 177 -11.11 -4.83 -15.59
CA LEU A 177 -10.60 -5.86 -14.66
C LEU A 177 -11.54 -7.07 -14.62
N ASN A 178 -11.47 -7.91 -15.64
CA ASN A 178 -12.39 -9.04 -15.85
C ASN A 178 -12.42 -10.06 -14.70
N PHE A 179 -11.33 -10.21 -13.95
CA PHE A 179 -11.21 -11.14 -12.83
C PHE A 179 -11.50 -10.52 -11.46
N LEU A 180 -11.91 -9.24 -11.43
CA LEU A 180 -12.22 -8.55 -10.19
C LEU A 180 -13.39 -9.24 -9.46
N GLU A 181 -13.18 -9.60 -8.21
CA GLU A 181 -14.15 -10.24 -7.32
C GLU A 181 -14.64 -9.27 -6.26
N VAL A 182 -13.76 -8.39 -5.75
CA VAL A 182 -14.05 -7.44 -4.68
C VAL A 182 -13.63 -6.04 -5.09
N LEU A 183 -14.57 -5.10 -5.06
CA LEU A 183 -14.28 -3.67 -5.22
C LEU A 183 -14.78 -2.89 -4.02
N ASN A 184 -13.85 -2.22 -3.33
CA ASN A 184 -14.15 -1.44 -2.14
C ASN A 184 -13.98 0.06 -2.38
N LEU A 185 -15.13 0.74 -2.47
CA LEU A 185 -15.30 2.18 -2.64
C LEU A 185 -15.88 2.86 -1.38
N SER A 186 -15.67 2.26 -0.21
CA SER A 186 -16.17 2.85 1.05
C SER A 186 -15.64 4.27 1.20
N HIS A 187 -16.51 5.20 1.58
CA HIS A 187 -16.19 6.62 1.76
C HIS A 187 -15.50 7.31 0.57
N CYS A 188 -15.68 6.81 -0.65
CA CYS A 188 -15.23 7.53 -1.84
C CYS A 188 -16.16 8.71 -2.14
N LEU A 189 -15.57 9.82 -2.58
CA LEU A 189 -16.30 10.94 -3.17
C LEU A 189 -16.35 10.73 -4.69
N ILE A 190 -17.49 10.29 -5.22
CA ILE A 190 -17.60 9.97 -6.65
C ILE A 190 -18.02 11.20 -7.43
N THR A 191 -17.28 11.55 -8.49
CA THR A 191 -17.49 12.77 -9.29
C THR A 191 -17.87 12.44 -10.74
N GLU A 192 -18.80 13.19 -11.36
CA GLU A 192 -19.22 12.91 -12.75
C GLU A 192 -18.29 13.51 -13.82
N ASP A 193 -17.83 14.75 -13.62
CA ASP A 193 -17.19 15.52 -14.69
C ASP A 193 -15.72 15.82 -14.38
N PRO A 194 -14.81 15.70 -15.38
CA PRO A 194 -13.49 16.28 -15.28
C PRO A 194 -13.58 17.83 -15.31
N PRO A 195 -12.60 18.55 -14.75
CA PRO A 195 -12.50 20.02 -14.91
C PRO A 195 -12.58 20.39 -16.41
N PRO A 196 -13.30 21.46 -16.83
CA PRO A 196 -13.63 22.66 -16.06
C PRO A 196 -15.08 22.77 -15.55
N ALA A 197 -15.88 21.69 -15.63
CA ALA A 197 -17.24 21.71 -15.10
C ALA A 197 -17.24 21.77 -13.55
N PRO A 198 -18.28 22.34 -12.91
CA PRO A 198 -18.43 22.25 -11.46
C PRO A 198 -18.45 20.78 -11.05
N THR A 199 -17.54 20.38 -10.17
CA THR A 199 -17.43 18.98 -9.71
C THR A 199 -18.75 18.54 -9.09
N LYS A 200 -19.52 17.74 -9.84
CA LYS A 200 -20.79 17.19 -9.35
C LYS A 200 -20.52 15.90 -8.57
N ILE A 201 -20.79 15.94 -7.27
CA ILE A 201 -20.69 14.78 -6.38
C ILE A 201 -21.93 13.90 -6.56
N LEU A 202 -21.71 12.62 -6.80
CA LEU A 202 -22.78 11.62 -6.86
C LEU A 202 -23.25 11.23 -5.46
N THR A 203 -24.57 11.31 -5.26
CA THR A 203 -25.24 10.81 -4.05
C THR A 203 -25.68 9.35 -4.18
N LYS A 204 -25.86 8.87 -5.41
CA LYS A 204 -26.27 7.50 -5.74
C LYS A 204 -25.56 7.04 -7.02
N LEU A 205 -25.27 5.74 -7.09
CA LEU A 205 -24.82 5.07 -8.32
C LEU A 205 -26.02 4.78 -9.24
N ASP A 206 -25.87 5.08 -10.53
CA ASP A 206 -26.88 4.74 -11.52
C ASP A 206 -26.96 3.23 -11.80
N ASP A 207 -28.06 2.82 -12.41
CA ASP A 207 -28.35 1.40 -12.66
C ASP A 207 -27.31 0.75 -13.59
N SER A 208 -26.66 1.52 -14.47
CA SER A 208 -25.61 1.03 -15.36
C SER A 208 -24.34 0.62 -14.59
N ILE A 209 -23.93 1.42 -13.60
CA ILE A 209 -22.80 1.04 -12.72
C ILE A 209 -23.17 -0.18 -11.88
N LEU A 210 -24.39 -0.23 -11.34
CA LEU A 210 -24.86 -1.36 -10.54
C LEU A 210 -24.92 -2.66 -11.36
N GLU A 211 -25.38 -2.57 -12.61
CA GLU A 211 -25.39 -3.70 -13.55
C GLU A 211 -23.96 -4.20 -13.82
N LYS A 212 -23.02 -3.30 -14.11
CA LYS A 212 -21.61 -3.65 -14.31
C LYS A 212 -20.96 -4.28 -13.08
N ALA A 213 -21.32 -3.79 -11.89
CA ALA A 213 -20.81 -4.30 -10.62
C ALA A 213 -21.49 -5.60 -10.17
N SER A 214 -22.61 -6.01 -10.78
CA SER A 214 -23.38 -7.20 -10.37
C SER A 214 -22.60 -8.52 -10.48
N ARG A 215 -21.54 -8.55 -11.30
CA ARG A 215 -20.63 -9.69 -11.43
C ARG A 215 -19.68 -9.86 -10.24
N LEU A 216 -19.47 -8.81 -9.45
CA LEU A 216 -18.53 -8.83 -8.33
C LEU A 216 -19.13 -9.65 -7.19
N ARG A 217 -18.30 -10.45 -6.52
CA ARG A 217 -18.70 -11.15 -5.29
C ARG A 217 -19.06 -10.15 -4.20
N GLU A 218 -18.27 -9.09 -4.07
CA GLU A 218 -18.48 -8.03 -3.09
C GLU A 218 -18.26 -6.66 -3.71
N PHE A 219 -19.28 -5.81 -3.62
CA PHE A 219 -19.20 -4.41 -4.02
C PHE A 219 -19.52 -3.51 -2.84
N ILE A 220 -18.47 -2.96 -2.22
CA ILE A 220 -18.58 -2.23 -0.95
C ILE A 220 -18.62 -0.74 -1.26
N THR A 221 -19.72 -0.08 -0.89
CA THR A 221 -19.90 1.36 -1.09
C THR A 221 -20.53 1.99 0.17
N CYS A 222 -20.36 3.30 0.34
CA CYS A 222 -21.03 4.06 1.40
C CYS A 222 -21.99 5.09 0.79
N MET A 223 -22.97 4.60 0.04
CA MET A 223 -24.01 5.42 -0.61
C MET A 223 -25.24 5.65 0.28
N SER A 224 -25.25 5.10 1.50
CA SER A 224 -26.29 5.42 2.49
C SER A 224 -25.95 6.72 3.21
N ASP A 225 -26.97 7.53 3.49
CA ASP A 225 -26.81 8.79 4.22
C ASP A 225 -26.50 8.58 5.71
N SER A 226 -26.41 7.35 6.19
CA SER A 226 -26.09 7.02 7.59
C SER A 226 -24.60 7.12 7.93
N CYS A 227 -23.72 7.28 6.95
CA CYS A 227 -22.28 7.25 7.19
C CYS A 227 -21.73 8.63 7.60
N ILE A 228 -21.40 8.79 8.89
CA ILE A 228 -20.82 10.03 9.44
C ILE A 228 -19.55 10.47 8.70
N MET A 229 -18.68 9.53 8.28
CA MET A 229 -17.49 9.89 7.50
C MET A 229 -17.85 10.48 6.14
N CYS A 230 -18.80 9.87 5.42
CA CYS A 230 -19.23 10.38 4.12
C CYS A 230 -19.91 11.74 4.24
N GLN A 231 -20.71 11.95 5.29
CA GLN A 231 -21.33 13.25 5.57
C GLN A 231 -20.26 14.33 5.72
N ARG A 232 -19.27 14.11 6.59
CA ARG A 232 -18.14 15.05 6.78
C ARG A 232 -17.39 15.34 5.49
N THR A 233 -17.04 14.30 4.73
CA THR A 233 -16.31 14.49 3.46
C THR A 233 -17.11 15.29 2.42
N ARG A 234 -18.45 15.15 2.38
CA ARG A 234 -19.31 15.96 1.50
C ARG A 234 -19.38 17.41 1.98
N ASP A 235 -19.50 17.63 3.29
CA ASP A 235 -19.55 18.96 3.90
C ASP A 235 -18.24 19.74 3.69
N ASP A 236 -17.10 19.03 3.73
CA ASP A 236 -15.76 19.59 3.51
C ASP A 236 -15.41 19.73 2.00
N GLU A 237 -16.32 19.43 1.07
CA GLU A 237 -16.09 19.34 -0.39
C GLU A 237 -14.88 18.45 -0.77
N GLY A 238 -14.52 17.47 0.06
CA GLY A 238 -13.31 16.67 -0.12
C GLY A 238 -11.99 17.40 0.13
N ARG A 239 -12.01 18.62 0.70
CA ARG A 239 -10.80 19.33 1.12
C ARG A 239 -10.38 18.83 2.49
N ALA A 240 -9.31 18.04 2.55
CA ALA A 240 -8.62 17.81 3.81
C ALA A 240 -8.07 19.16 4.29
N GLN A 241 -8.61 19.71 5.39
CA GLN A 241 -7.88 20.74 6.12
C GLN A 241 -6.58 20.11 6.60
N VAL A 242 -5.47 20.52 5.99
CA VAL A 242 -4.13 20.22 6.49
C VAL A 242 -4.01 20.92 7.84
N VAL A 243 -4.15 20.16 8.92
CA VAL A 243 -3.75 20.58 10.26
C VAL A 243 -2.49 19.80 10.64
#